data_AF-A0A812TGJ8-F1
#
_entry.id   AF-A0A812TGJ8-F1
#
_cell.length_a   1.000
_cell.length_b   1.000
_cell.length_c   1.000
_cell.angle_alpha   90.00
_cell.angle_beta   90.00
_cell.angle_gamma   90.00
#
_symmetry.space_group_name_H-M   'P 1'
#
loop_
_entity.id
_entity.type
_entity.pdbx_description
1 polymer ?
#
loop_
_entity_poly.entity_id
_entity_poly.type
_entity_poly.pdbx_seq_one_letter_code
_entity_poly.pdbx_strand_id
1 'polypeptide(L)'
;MMHGRNNGKKLMAVRIVKHAFEIIHLLTDKNPIQVFVDAVKNGGPREDSTRVGSAGVVRRQAVDVSPLRRVNQAIYLICTGARNSAFRNIKSIAECLADEIMNCAKESSNSYDEIERVAKTERQCLADVSAQRTYEDVMLSDLSLVDYIAVNKAAQSFLPHTQGRYQMRRFRKAL
;
A
#
# COMPACT_ATOMS: atom_id res chain seq x y z
N MET A 1 9.25 -4.86 3.72
CA MET A 1 10.52 -5.59 3.51
C MET A 1 10.30 -7.05 3.85
N MET A 2 10.23 -7.91 2.84
CA MET A 2 10.06 -9.34 3.00
C MET A 2 11.20 -10.08 2.29
N HIS A 3 11.25 -11.40 2.50
CA HIS A 3 12.25 -12.34 1.97
C HIS A 3 13.62 -12.22 2.64
N GLY A 4 13.84 -13.09 3.64
CA GLY A 4 15.13 -13.42 4.28
C GLY A 4 16.14 -12.28 4.42
N ARG A 5 16.91 -12.03 3.36
CA ARG A 5 18.02 -11.05 3.28
C ARG A 5 17.62 -9.61 3.60
N ASN A 6 16.34 -9.26 3.47
CA ASN A 6 15.82 -7.91 3.70
C ASN A 6 15.09 -7.74 5.04
N ASN A 7 14.99 -8.80 5.84
CA ASN A 7 14.31 -8.74 7.14
C ASN A 7 15.06 -7.79 8.11
N GLY A 8 14.33 -7.02 8.91
CA GLY A 8 14.87 -6.12 9.94
C GLY A 8 15.48 -4.79 9.43
N LYS A 9 15.64 -4.60 8.11
CA LYS A 9 16.30 -3.42 7.53
C LYS A 9 15.36 -2.20 7.37
N LYS A 10 14.75 -1.71 8.45
CA LYS A 10 13.80 -0.59 8.39
C LYS A 10 14.40 0.71 7.82
N LEU A 11 15.63 1.07 8.22
CA LEU A 11 16.31 2.28 7.73
C LEU A 11 16.54 2.28 6.21
N MET A 12 16.69 1.10 5.61
CA MET A 12 16.82 0.98 4.16
C MET A 12 15.47 1.20 3.47
N ALA A 13 14.37 0.69 4.05
CA ALA A 13 13.02 0.92 3.51
C ALA A 13 12.63 2.39 3.54
N VAL A 14 12.91 3.09 4.65
CA VAL A 14 12.58 4.52 4.78
C VAL A 14 13.29 5.34 3.69
N ARG A 15 14.55 5.02 3.37
CA ARG A 15 15.28 5.68 2.29
C ARG A 15 14.68 5.40 0.91
N ILE A 16 14.30 4.16 0.63
CA ILE A 16 13.63 3.79 -0.63
C ILE A 16 12.32 4.56 -0.80
N VAL A 17 11.50 4.62 0.24
CA VAL A 17 10.21 5.35 0.21
C VAL A 17 10.43 6.86 0.02
N LYS A 18 11.44 7.43 0.68
CA LYS A 18 11.78 8.85 0.50
C LYS A 18 12.12 9.17 -0.97
N HIS A 19 12.99 8.36 -1.59
CA HIS A 19 13.34 8.55 -2.99
C HIS A 19 12.18 8.31 -3.95
N ALA A 20 11.31 7.33 -3.66
CA ALA A 20 10.11 7.09 -4.47
C ALA A 20 9.15 8.29 -4.43
N PHE A 21 8.95 8.90 -3.26
CA PHE A 21 8.11 10.10 -3.13
C PHE A 21 8.72 11.35 -3.79
N GLU A 22 10.05 11.47 -3.79
CA GLU A 22 10.75 12.49 -4.58
C GLU A 22 10.48 12.31 -6.08
N ILE A 23 10.59 11.08 -6.60
CA ILE A 23 10.30 10.75 -8.01
C ILE A 23 8.84 11.05 -8.37
N ILE A 24 7.88 10.63 -7.53
CA ILE A 24 6.46 10.88 -7.77
C ILE A 24 6.15 12.38 -7.82
N HIS A 25 6.75 13.15 -6.92
CA HIS A 25 6.56 14.60 -6.90
C HIS A 25 7.08 15.25 -8.19
N LEU A 26 8.28 14.85 -8.66
CA LEU A 26 8.88 15.38 -9.88
C LEU A 26 8.11 14.99 -11.16
N LEU A 27 7.48 13.82 -11.19
CA LEU A 27 6.78 13.33 -12.39
C LEU A 27 5.32 13.80 -12.48
N THR A 28 4.65 14.02 -11.35
CA THR A 28 3.22 14.32 -11.32
C THR A 28 2.89 15.75 -10.90
N ASP A 29 3.88 16.48 -10.36
CA ASP A 29 3.73 17.80 -9.71
C ASP A 29 2.67 17.84 -8.58
N LYS A 30 2.16 16.67 -8.17
CA LYS A 30 1.17 16.50 -7.11
C LYS A 30 1.85 16.20 -5.78
N ASN A 31 1.08 16.27 -4.70
CA ASN A 31 1.51 15.80 -3.39
C ASN A 31 1.65 14.26 -3.44
N PRO A 32 2.85 13.69 -3.20
CA PRO A 32 3.06 12.24 -3.29
C PRO A 32 2.25 11.45 -2.27
N ILE A 33 1.89 12.06 -1.14
CA ILE A 33 1.04 11.42 -0.12
C ILE A 33 -0.38 11.21 -0.66
N GLN A 34 -0.93 12.19 -1.37
CA GLN A 34 -2.26 12.06 -1.99
C GLN A 34 -2.25 10.95 -3.04
N VAL A 35 -1.25 10.96 -3.93
CA VAL A 35 -1.12 9.91 -4.97
C VAL A 35 -1.00 8.52 -4.35
N PHE A 36 -0.30 8.40 -3.22
CA PHE A 36 -0.22 7.13 -2.49
C PHE A 36 -1.56 6.70 -1.88
N VAL A 37 -2.33 7.64 -1.32
CA VAL A 37 -3.66 7.36 -0.78
C VAL A 37 -4.62 6.93 -1.89
N ASP A 38 -4.60 7.61 -3.03
CA ASP A 38 -5.39 7.26 -4.21
C ASP A 38 -5.01 5.86 -4.72
N ALA A 39 -3.71 5.54 -4.76
CA ALA A 39 -3.23 4.21 -5.13
C ALA A 39 -3.71 3.11 -4.18
N VAL A 40 -3.70 3.34 -2.86
CA VAL A 40 -4.18 2.37 -1.86
C VAL A 40 -5.70 2.17 -1.94
N LYS A 41 -6.45 3.24 -2.23
CA LYS A 41 -7.89 3.17 -2.46
C LYS A 41 -8.20 2.25 -3.66
N ASN A 42 -7.50 2.45 -4.77
CA ASN A 42 -7.78 1.75 -6.03
C ASN A 42 -7.21 0.32 -6.07
N GLY A 43 -6.06 0.07 -5.44
CA GLY A 43 -5.42 -1.27 -5.39
C GLY A 43 -6.11 -2.26 -4.44
N GLY A 44 -7.11 -1.82 -3.67
CA GLY A 44 -7.77 -2.63 -2.66
C GLY A 44 -9.01 -3.37 -3.19
N PRO A 45 -9.06 -4.72 -3.15
CA PRO A 45 -10.25 -5.45 -3.57
C PRO A 45 -11.45 -5.16 -2.66
N ARG A 46 -12.63 -5.03 -3.27
CA ARG A 46 -13.90 -4.83 -2.56
C ARG A 46 -14.60 -6.14 -2.25
N GLU A 47 -14.50 -7.09 -3.17
CA GLU A 47 -15.08 -8.42 -3.07
C GLU A 47 -13.97 -9.48 -3.11
N ASP A 48 -14.17 -10.58 -2.38
CA ASP A 48 -13.33 -11.77 -2.45
C ASP A 48 -14.19 -13.03 -2.49
N SER A 49 -13.60 -14.15 -2.90
CA SER A 49 -14.28 -15.44 -2.94
C SER A 49 -13.79 -16.34 -1.81
N THR A 50 -14.71 -16.76 -0.94
CA THR A 50 -14.41 -17.76 0.08
C THR A 50 -14.79 -19.15 -0.38
N ARG A 51 -13.98 -20.12 0.03
CA ARG A 51 -14.21 -21.53 -0.24
C ARG A 51 -15.15 -22.08 0.84
N VAL A 52 -16.41 -22.35 0.49
CA VAL A 52 -17.43 -22.81 1.43
C VAL A 52 -17.90 -24.22 1.04
N GLY A 53 -17.96 -25.12 2.02
CA GLY A 53 -18.38 -26.52 1.85
C GLY A 53 -17.45 -27.51 2.57
N SER A 54 -17.95 -28.72 2.82
CA SER A 54 -17.22 -29.79 3.49
C SER A 54 -17.21 -31.06 2.63
N ALA A 55 -16.23 -31.93 2.86
CA ALA A 55 -16.20 -33.32 2.34
C ALA A 55 -16.33 -33.48 0.81
N GLY A 56 -15.65 -32.63 0.03
CA GLY A 56 -15.41 -32.86 -1.41
C GLY A 56 -16.28 -32.06 -2.38
N VAL A 57 -17.39 -31.45 -1.92
CA VAL A 57 -18.16 -30.48 -2.72
C VAL A 57 -17.86 -29.08 -2.23
N VAL A 58 -16.90 -28.44 -2.87
CA VAL A 58 -16.44 -27.10 -2.54
C VAL A 58 -16.97 -26.11 -3.56
N ARG A 59 -17.71 -25.10 -3.09
CA ARG A 59 -18.15 -23.97 -3.93
C ARG A 59 -17.48 -22.67 -3.51
N ARG A 60 -17.32 -21.75 -4.46
CA ARG A 60 -16.86 -20.39 -4.16
C ARG A 60 -18.08 -19.51 -3.91
N GLN A 61 -18.08 -18.80 -2.80
CA GLN A 61 -19.09 -17.82 -2.47
C GLN A 61 -18.43 -16.44 -2.41
N ALA A 62 -19.04 -15.45 -3.03
CA ALA A 62 -18.61 -14.06 -2.94
C ALA A 62 -18.89 -13.53 -1.52
N VAL A 63 -17.90 -12.88 -0.93
CA VAL A 63 -17.94 -12.29 0.41
C VAL A 63 -17.24 -10.93 0.35
N ASP A 64 -17.80 -9.95 1.04
CA ASP A 64 -17.23 -8.60 1.11
C ASP A 64 -15.91 -8.58 1.90
N VAL A 65 -15.01 -7.68 1.50
CA VAL A 65 -13.71 -7.51 2.16
C VAL A 65 -13.77 -6.37 3.17
N SER A 66 -13.29 -6.64 4.39
CA SER A 66 -13.18 -5.60 5.43
C SER A 66 -12.22 -4.47 5.01
N PRO A 67 -12.45 -3.21 5.43
CA PRO A 67 -11.61 -2.08 5.01
C PRO A 67 -10.15 -2.24 5.44
N LEU A 68 -9.88 -2.83 6.61
CA LEU A 68 -8.50 -3.14 7.05
C LEU A 68 -7.82 -4.14 6.10
N ARG A 69 -8.54 -5.17 5.68
CA ARG A 69 -8.00 -6.17 4.74
C ARG A 69 -7.76 -5.55 3.37
N ARG A 70 -8.62 -4.64 2.93
CA ARG A 70 -8.46 -3.87 1.69
C ARG A 70 -7.13 -3.09 1.68
N VAL A 71 -6.86 -2.31 2.72
CA VAL A 71 -5.61 -1.54 2.86
C VAL A 71 -4.38 -2.45 2.91
N ASN A 72 -4.43 -3.51 3.71
CA ASN A 72 -3.32 -4.45 3.84
C ASN A 72 -3.01 -5.17 2.51
N GLN A 73 -4.05 -5.57 1.78
CA GLN A 73 -3.91 -6.26 0.51
C GLN A 73 -3.35 -5.31 -0.57
N ALA A 74 -3.82 -4.07 -0.64
CA ALA A 74 -3.31 -3.06 -1.56
C ALA A 74 -1.80 -2.81 -1.35
N ILE A 75 -1.39 -2.57 -0.10
CA ILE A 75 0.02 -2.35 0.24
C ILE A 75 0.87 -3.58 -0.12
N TYR A 76 0.34 -4.78 0.12
CA TYR A 76 1.03 -6.02 -0.20
C TYR A 76 1.25 -6.20 -1.71
N LEU A 77 0.22 -5.96 -2.51
CA LEU A 77 0.28 -6.14 -3.97
C LEU A 77 1.22 -5.11 -4.62
N ILE A 78 1.11 -3.82 -4.27
CA ILE A 78 2.02 -2.76 -4.72
C ILE A 78 3.49 -3.10 -4.38
N CYS A 79 3.76 -3.54 -3.15
CA CYS A 79 5.10 -3.93 -2.73
C CYS A 79 5.63 -5.16 -3.49
N THR A 80 4.75 -6.09 -3.82
CA THR A 80 5.09 -7.33 -4.54
C THR A 80 5.39 -7.03 -6.01
N GLY A 81 4.59 -6.17 -6.63
CA GLY A 81 4.82 -5.68 -7.99
C GLY A 81 6.13 -4.93 -8.13
N ALA A 82 6.36 -3.92 -7.27
CA ALA A 82 7.61 -3.16 -7.28
C ALA A 82 8.84 -4.05 -7.13
N ARG A 83 8.75 -5.10 -6.30
CA ARG A 83 9.83 -6.07 -6.10
C ARG A 83 10.06 -6.94 -7.34
N ASN A 84 9.00 -7.46 -7.95
CA ASN A 84 9.11 -8.34 -9.11
C ASN A 84 9.61 -7.57 -10.34
N SER A 85 9.13 -6.34 -10.53
CA SER A 85 9.57 -5.42 -11.59
C SER A 85 11.03 -4.98 -11.44
N ALA A 86 11.53 -4.87 -10.20
CA ALA A 86 12.94 -4.58 -9.92
C ALA A 86 13.86 -5.82 -9.98
N PHE A 87 13.31 -7.04 -9.89
CA PHE A 87 14.13 -8.24 -9.83
C PHE A 87 14.77 -8.52 -11.20
N ARG A 88 16.11 -8.54 -11.24
CA ARG A 88 16.93 -8.70 -12.47
C ARG A 88 16.75 -7.57 -13.50
N ASN A 89 16.19 -6.44 -13.10
CA ASN A 89 16.05 -5.25 -13.93
C ASN A 89 17.13 -4.21 -13.57
N ILE A 90 17.41 -3.30 -14.50
CA ILE A 90 18.38 -2.21 -14.32
C ILE A 90 17.78 -1.10 -13.45
N LYS A 91 16.45 -0.91 -13.55
CA LYS A 91 15.69 0.08 -12.77
C LYS A 91 15.89 -0.13 -11.27
N SER A 92 16.05 0.99 -10.55
CA SER A 92 16.14 0.95 -9.10
C SER A 92 14.80 0.58 -8.46
N ILE A 93 14.83 0.03 -7.26
CA ILE A 93 13.61 -0.31 -6.51
C ILE A 93 12.74 0.93 -6.21
N ALA A 94 13.35 2.12 -6.09
CA ALA A 94 12.62 3.36 -5.85
C ALA A 94 11.83 3.82 -7.08
N GLU A 95 12.41 3.69 -8.27
CA GLU A 95 11.74 3.97 -9.55
C GLU A 95 10.61 2.98 -9.81
N CYS A 96 10.85 1.68 -9.64
CA CYS A 96 9.80 0.68 -9.81
C CYS A 96 8.64 0.89 -8.83
N LEU A 97 8.92 1.32 -7.59
CA LEU A 97 7.89 1.62 -6.60
C LEU A 97 7.09 2.87 -6.98
N ALA A 98 7.76 3.91 -7.48
CA ALA A 98 7.09 5.10 -7.99
C ALA A 98 6.19 4.79 -9.19
N ASP A 99 6.69 4.00 -10.15
CA ASP A 99 5.94 3.54 -11.33
C ASP A 99 4.66 2.79 -10.90
N GLU A 100 4.75 1.84 -9.96
CA GLU A 100 3.61 1.08 -9.47
C GLU A 100 2.57 1.96 -8.74
N ILE A 101 3.00 2.88 -7.88
CA ILE A 101 2.08 3.81 -7.19
C ILE A 101 1.34 4.69 -8.20
N MET A 102 2.05 5.24 -9.20
CA MET A 102 1.42 6.08 -10.22
C MET A 102 0.45 5.29 -11.09
N ASN A 103 0.78 4.04 -11.43
CA ASN A 103 -0.09 3.18 -12.21
C ASN A 103 -1.37 2.81 -11.45
N CYS A 104 -1.25 2.46 -10.16
CA CYS A 104 -2.39 2.18 -9.29
C CYS A 104 -3.29 3.41 -9.10
N ALA A 105 -2.70 4.59 -8.87
CA ALA A 105 -3.46 5.83 -8.70
C ALA A 105 -4.26 6.21 -9.97
N LYS A 106 -3.75 5.85 -11.16
CA LYS A 106 -4.41 6.10 -12.45
C LYS A 106 -5.34 4.98 -12.91
N GLU A 107 -5.51 3.91 -12.11
CA GLU A 107 -6.25 2.70 -12.50
C GLU A 107 -5.77 2.10 -13.83
N SER A 108 -4.47 2.17 -14.07
CA SER A 108 -3.85 1.63 -15.28
C SER A 108 -3.76 0.10 -15.20
N SER A 109 -4.10 -0.59 -16.29
CA SER A 109 -3.96 -2.06 -16.41
C SER A 109 -2.52 -2.56 -16.32
N ASN A 110 -1.53 -1.66 -16.33
CA ASN A 110 -0.11 -2.00 -16.26
C ASN A 110 0.43 -2.17 -14.83
N SER A 111 -0.37 -1.89 -13.80
CA SER A 111 0.02 -2.20 -12.42
C SER A 111 0.07 -3.71 -12.20
N TYR A 112 0.97 -4.17 -11.34
CA TYR A 112 1.12 -5.60 -11.02
C TYR A 112 -0.12 -6.24 -10.37
N ASP A 113 -1.04 -5.41 -9.89
CA ASP A 113 -2.23 -5.86 -9.21
C ASP A 113 -3.11 -6.70 -10.15
N GLU A 114 -3.68 -7.79 -9.61
CA GLU A 114 -4.73 -8.60 -10.26
C GLU A 114 -6.06 -7.81 -10.43
N ILE A 115 -5.98 -6.50 -10.66
CA ILE A 115 -7.09 -5.61 -10.98
C ILE A 115 -7.82 -6.15 -12.21
N GLU A 116 -7.19 -6.87 -13.15
CA GLU A 116 -7.91 -7.47 -14.29
C GLU A 116 -8.93 -8.58 -13.94
N ARG A 117 -8.92 -9.15 -12.72
CA ARG A 117 -9.99 -10.06 -12.27
C ARG A 117 -11.11 -9.38 -11.49
N VAL A 118 -10.88 -8.19 -10.93
CA VAL A 118 -11.86 -7.41 -10.14
C VAL A 118 -12.45 -6.24 -10.95
N ALA A 119 -11.68 -5.64 -11.87
CA ALA A 119 -12.06 -4.48 -12.68
C ALA A 119 -13.00 -4.77 -13.86
N LYS A 120 -13.37 -6.03 -14.11
CA LYS A 120 -14.48 -6.31 -15.04
C LYS A 120 -15.85 -5.95 -14.42
N THR A 121 -15.93 -5.77 -13.11
CA THR A 121 -17.21 -5.58 -12.41
C THR A 121 -17.51 -4.13 -12.02
N GLU A 122 -16.52 -3.24 -11.98
CA GLU A 122 -16.70 -1.90 -11.42
C GLU A 122 -16.18 -0.82 -12.36
N ARG A 123 -17.04 -0.26 -13.22
CA ARG A 123 -16.77 0.98 -13.95
C ARG A 123 -17.75 2.09 -13.54
N GLN A 124 -17.14 3.18 -13.02
CA GLN A 124 -17.59 4.58 -12.88
C GLN A 124 -18.58 4.90 -11.72
N CYS A 125 -18.55 6.07 -11.06
CA CYS A 125 -18.09 7.45 -11.38
C CYS A 125 -17.45 8.10 -10.11
N LEU A 126 -16.68 9.20 -10.07
CA LEU A 126 -16.79 10.57 -10.59
C LEU A 126 -15.44 11.31 -10.40
N ALA A 127 -15.23 12.38 -11.18
CA ALA A 127 -14.09 13.30 -11.14
C ALA A 127 -14.25 14.40 -10.06
N ASP A 128 -13.14 14.99 -9.58
CA ASP A 128 -12.91 16.44 -9.61
C ASP A 128 -11.55 16.90 -9.02
N VAL A 129 -11.20 18.12 -9.41
CA VAL A 129 -9.89 18.80 -9.40
C VAL A 129 -9.64 19.58 -8.11
N SER A 130 -8.38 19.65 -7.65
CA SER A 130 -7.62 20.89 -7.34
C SER A 130 -6.56 20.70 -6.24
N ALA A 131 -5.56 21.59 -6.28
CA ALA A 131 -4.30 21.55 -5.54
C ALA A 131 -4.38 22.25 -4.17
N GLN A 132 -3.54 21.82 -3.21
CA GLN A 132 -2.49 22.62 -2.54
C GLN A 132 -1.89 21.88 -1.33
N ARG A 133 -0.71 22.33 -0.88
CA ARG A 133 0.08 21.75 0.21
C ARG A 133 -0.39 22.29 1.57
N THR A 134 -0.90 21.40 2.41
CA THR A 134 -0.50 21.22 3.82
C THR A 134 -0.92 19.80 4.24
N TYR A 135 -0.41 19.27 5.36
CA TYR A 135 -0.85 17.98 5.93
C TYR A 135 -2.31 18.01 6.43
N GLU A 136 -3.10 19.02 6.05
CA GLU A 136 -4.47 19.26 6.49
C GLU A 136 -5.52 18.93 5.41
N ASP A 137 -5.11 18.76 4.14
CA ASP A 137 -6.03 18.53 3.01
C ASP A 137 -5.73 17.24 2.23
N VAL A 138 -5.51 16.12 2.93
CA VAL A 138 -5.58 14.80 2.26
C VAL A 138 -7.05 14.41 2.16
N MET A 139 -7.62 14.54 0.96
CA MET A 139 -9.01 14.22 0.72
C MET A 139 -9.16 12.71 0.54
N LEU A 140 -9.83 12.08 1.51
CA LEU A 140 -10.33 10.71 1.39
C LEU A 140 -11.80 10.76 0.99
N SER A 141 -12.08 10.41 -0.27
CA SER A 141 -13.46 10.31 -0.74
C SER A 141 -14.23 9.13 -0.12
N ASP A 142 -13.51 8.09 0.33
CA ASP A 142 -14.10 6.84 0.80
C ASP A 142 -14.19 6.84 2.33
N LEU A 143 -15.40 7.03 2.85
CA LEU A 143 -15.66 7.13 4.30
C LEU A 143 -15.19 5.89 5.08
N SER A 144 -15.23 4.70 4.47
CA SER A 144 -14.81 3.44 5.10
C SER A 144 -13.31 3.32 5.34
N LEU A 145 -12.48 4.16 4.71
CA LEU A 145 -11.02 4.11 4.80
C LEU A 145 -10.45 5.18 5.74
N VAL A 146 -11.27 6.15 6.16
CA VAL A 146 -10.87 7.27 7.02
C VAL A 146 -10.31 6.79 8.36
N ASP A 147 -10.89 5.75 8.96
CA ASP A 147 -10.45 5.22 10.26
C ASP A 147 -9.15 4.42 10.17
N TYR A 148 -8.80 3.92 8.98
CA TYR A 148 -7.65 3.03 8.76
C TYR A 148 -6.45 3.72 8.11
N ILE A 149 -6.70 4.79 7.35
CA ILE A 149 -5.68 5.68 6.79
C ILE A 149 -5.67 6.91 7.70
N ALA A 150 -4.71 6.95 8.63
CA ALA A 150 -4.56 8.01 9.61
C ALA A 150 -4.28 9.39 8.95
N VAL A 151 -5.32 10.09 8.52
CA VAL A 151 -5.24 11.46 8.00
C VAL A 151 -5.28 12.51 9.13
N ASN A 152 -5.81 12.15 10.30
CA ASN A 152 -5.89 13.05 11.46
C ASN A 152 -4.60 13.06 12.31
N LYS A 153 -4.19 14.26 12.74
CA LYS A 153 -2.99 14.56 13.55
C LYS A 153 -2.81 13.67 14.80
N ALA A 154 -3.87 13.09 15.35
CA ALA A 154 -3.85 12.31 16.59
C ALA A 154 -3.21 10.92 16.45
N ALA A 155 -3.11 10.37 15.23
CA ALA A 155 -2.56 9.02 15.00
C ALA A 155 -1.10 9.03 14.52
N GLN A 156 -0.42 10.19 14.54
CA GLN A 156 0.97 10.33 14.12
C GLN A 156 1.96 9.81 15.17
N SER A 157 1.79 8.57 15.64
CA SER A 157 2.83 7.88 16.37
C SER A 157 3.69 7.09 15.38
N PHE A 158 4.85 7.65 15.02
CA PHE A 158 5.94 6.87 14.43
C PHE A 158 6.53 5.96 15.52
N LEU A 159 5.73 5.03 16.06
CA LEU A 159 6.22 3.94 16.86
C LEU A 159 6.95 3.02 15.87
N PRO A 160 8.28 2.95 15.88
CA PRO A 160 8.90 1.89 15.12
C PRO A 160 8.47 0.60 15.80
N HIS A 161 7.81 -0.29 15.06
CA HIS A 161 7.55 -1.68 15.50
C HIS A 161 8.82 -2.38 16.05
N THR A 162 10.00 -1.80 15.82
CA THR A 162 11.33 -2.20 16.28
C THR A 162 11.89 -1.46 17.51
N GLN A 163 11.27 -0.39 18.05
CA GLN A 163 11.69 0.18 19.35
C GLN A 163 11.32 -0.84 20.44
N GLY A 164 12.28 -1.68 20.81
CA GLY A 164 12.17 -2.64 21.91
C GLY A 164 12.49 -4.08 21.53
N ARG A 165 12.09 -4.55 20.32
CA ARG A 165 12.19 -5.98 19.95
C ARG A 165 13.58 -6.45 19.49
N TYR A 166 14.46 -5.55 19.05
CA TYR A 166 15.83 -5.87 18.60
C TYR A 166 16.93 -5.13 19.36
N GLN A 167 16.61 -4.46 20.46
CA GLN A 167 17.65 -3.98 21.35
C GLN A 167 18.20 -5.22 22.06
N MET A 168 19.38 -5.72 21.66
CA MET A 168 20.13 -6.72 22.43
C MET A 168 20.49 -6.12 23.78
N ARG A 169 19.55 -6.15 24.73
CA ARG A 169 19.81 -5.84 26.12
C ARG A 169 20.51 -7.06 26.69
N ARG A 170 21.79 -6.92 27.05
CA ARG A 170 22.43 -7.88 27.96
C ARG A 170 21.54 -7.99 29.19
N PHE A 171 21.08 -9.20 29.52
CA PHE A 171 20.43 -9.45 30.80
C PHE A 171 21.35 -8.93 31.90
N ARG A 172 20.91 -7.89 32.61
CA ARG A 172 21.52 -7.55 33.89
C ARG A 172 20.88 -8.50 34.90
N LYS A 173 21.70 -9.28 35.60
CA LYS A 173 21.24 -10.04 36.77
C LYS A 173 20.61 -9.03 37.73
N ALA A 174 19.42 -9.36 38.24
CA ALA A 174 18.86 -8.64 39.37
C ALA A 174 19.85 -8.75 40.54
N LEU A 175 20.19 -7.61 41.14
CA LEU A 175 20.78 -7.53 42.47
C LEU A 175 19.67 -7.73 43.51
#